data_AF-A0A183W179-F1
#
_entry.id   AF-A0A183W179-F1
#
_cell.length_a   1.000
_cell.length_b   1.000
_cell.length_c   1.000
_cell.angle_alpha   90.00
_cell.angle_beta   90.00
_cell.angle_gamma   90.00
#
_symmetry.space_group_name_H-M   'P 1'
#
loop_
_entity.id
_entity.type
_entity.pdbx_description
1 polymer ?
#
loop_
_entity_poly.entity_id
_entity_poly.type
_entity_poly.pdbx_seq_one_letter_code
_entity_poly.pdbx_strand_id
1 'polypeptide(L)'
;MISSIYIAKTQAYQKSCALITQIRNKKYYRKWWIPYHLDDYQTITRAQPNGYEKWDQEWNDSHLPSELQFFDTSRLPTHLKARSNPSREFFNIKSRKEQTEDYRRRLFGEYGFKSGINPAYLFMDEKEVSFEREKEKLLENPVVEIVNAKQEEEIKTRKENEELMLQIKKNLEKMPELLKKYYAQEAKQSVAKVEKTDKMNMLLEEARDRFGYYPHKNDPKFLKLVEEFSEQKKLGRKQKKDKSV
;
A
#
# COMPACT_ATOMS: atom_id res chain seq x y z
N MET A 1 -47.62 -1.49 47.67
CA MET A 1 -47.52 -0.07 47.27
C MET A 1 -46.07 0.25 46.98
N ILE A 2 -45.64 0.14 45.73
CA ILE A 2 -44.41 0.81 45.24
C ILE A 2 -44.81 1.40 43.90
N SER A 3 -44.89 2.72 43.88
CA SER A 3 -45.30 3.52 42.74
C SER A 3 -44.18 3.58 41.70
N SER A 4 -44.62 3.44 40.46
CA SER A 4 -43.97 3.84 39.21
C SER A 4 -43.41 5.28 39.26
N ILE A 5 -42.69 5.66 38.18
CA ILE A 5 -42.16 7.00 37.83
C ILE A 5 -40.70 7.15 38.31
N TYR A 6 -39.66 7.10 37.46
CA TYR A 6 -39.35 8.04 36.39
C TYR A 6 -38.59 7.36 35.24
N ILE A 7 -39.20 7.35 34.05
CA ILE A 7 -38.53 7.07 32.77
C ILE A 7 -38.12 8.43 32.19
N ALA A 8 -36.84 8.53 31.83
CA ALA A 8 -36.22 9.72 31.28
C ALA A 8 -36.88 10.15 29.96
N LYS A 9 -37.19 11.46 29.88
CA LYS A 9 -37.56 12.16 28.65
C LYS A 9 -36.39 12.14 27.66
N THR A 10 -36.58 11.49 26.52
CA THR A 10 -35.88 11.84 25.27
C THR A 10 -36.89 11.81 24.12
N GLN A 11 -37.50 12.96 23.85
CA GLN A 11 -38.22 13.19 22.59
C GLN A 11 -37.16 13.37 21.49
N ALA A 12 -36.83 12.26 20.83
CA ALA A 12 -36.13 12.30 19.55
C ALA A 12 -37.09 12.85 18.49
N TYR A 13 -36.74 14.00 17.92
CA TYR A 13 -37.39 14.55 16.73
C TYR A 13 -37.22 13.58 15.55
N GLN A 14 -38.23 12.73 15.30
CA GLN A 14 -38.40 12.09 13.99
C GLN A 14 -38.83 13.15 12.99
N LYS A 15 -37.86 13.75 12.29
CA LYS A 15 -38.12 14.38 10.99
C LYS A 15 -38.07 13.29 9.93
N SER A 16 -39.22 13.01 9.36
CA SER A 16 -39.44 12.16 8.19
C SER A 16 -38.50 12.55 7.05
N CYS A 17 -37.51 11.72 6.78
CA CYS A 17 -36.71 11.79 5.57
C CYS A 17 -37.45 11.02 4.47
N ALA A 18 -38.31 11.70 3.72
CA ALA A 18 -38.90 11.14 2.52
C ALA A 18 -37.82 11.04 1.42
N LEU A 19 -37.26 9.85 1.24
CA LEU A 19 -36.44 9.50 0.09
C LEU A 19 -37.36 9.47 -1.16
N ILE A 20 -37.37 10.56 -1.91
CA ILE A 20 -38.02 10.62 -3.22
C ILE A 20 -37.08 9.93 -4.21
N THR A 21 -37.46 8.73 -4.65
CA THR A 21 -36.82 8.01 -5.74
C THR A 21 -37.05 8.77 -7.05
N GLN A 22 -35.97 9.25 -7.68
CA GLN A 22 -36.05 9.86 -9.01
C GLN A 22 -36.26 8.77 -10.06
N ILE A 23 -37.50 8.62 -10.53
CA ILE A 23 -37.82 7.81 -11.71
C ILE A 23 -37.34 8.58 -12.94
N ARG A 24 -36.22 8.14 -13.54
CA ARG A 24 -35.72 8.65 -14.83
C ARG A 24 -36.62 8.17 -15.97
N ASN A 25 -37.66 8.93 -16.28
CA ASN A 25 -38.37 8.78 -17.55
C ASN A 25 -37.79 9.75 -18.57
N LYS A 26 -37.06 9.20 -19.56
CA LYS A 26 -36.64 9.91 -20.77
C LYS A 26 -37.89 10.39 -21.51
N LYS A 27 -38.17 11.69 -21.46
CA LYS A 27 -39.21 12.34 -22.27
C LYS A 27 -38.53 12.99 -23.47
N TYR A 28 -38.64 12.35 -24.63
CA TYR A 28 -38.29 12.96 -25.91
C TYR A 28 -39.17 14.19 -26.12
N TYR A 29 -38.56 15.37 -26.31
CA TYR A 29 -39.28 16.63 -26.51
C TYR A 29 -39.68 16.79 -27.98
N ARG A 30 -40.98 17.08 -28.21
CA ARG A 30 -41.66 17.15 -29.51
C ARG A 30 -41.54 18.52 -30.21
N LYS A 31 -40.66 19.42 -29.76
CA LYS A 31 -40.64 20.84 -30.20
C LYS A 31 -39.22 21.46 -30.26
N TRP A 32 -38.28 20.80 -30.93
CA TRP A 32 -36.89 21.26 -31.06
C TRP A 32 -36.65 22.37 -32.12
N TRP A 33 -37.70 22.83 -32.81
CA TRP A 33 -37.62 23.81 -33.90
C TRP A 33 -38.10 25.23 -33.53
N ILE A 34 -38.37 25.52 -32.26
CA ILE A 34 -38.76 26.88 -31.83
C ILE A 34 -37.52 27.64 -31.34
N PRO A 35 -37.04 28.69 -32.02
CA PRO A 35 -35.75 29.33 -31.72
C PRO A 35 -35.73 30.17 -30.42
N TYR A 36 -36.88 30.33 -29.75
CA TYR A 36 -37.01 31.15 -28.53
C TYR A 36 -37.70 30.43 -27.37
N HIS A 37 -37.76 29.10 -27.39
CA HIS A 37 -38.25 28.33 -26.24
C HIS A 37 -37.08 27.73 -25.45
N LEU A 38 -36.19 28.58 -24.94
CA LEU A 38 -35.37 28.25 -23.79
C LEU A 38 -36.09 28.83 -22.58
N ASP A 39 -36.75 27.98 -21.81
CA ASP A 39 -36.84 28.14 -20.37
C ASP A 39 -37.36 26.84 -19.78
N ASP A 40 -36.43 26.10 -19.17
CA ASP A 40 -36.67 25.05 -18.17
C ASP A 40 -35.32 24.59 -17.57
N TYR A 41 -34.20 24.86 -18.26
CA TYR A 41 -32.85 24.72 -17.68
C TYR A 41 -32.34 25.98 -16.95
N GLN A 42 -33.03 27.11 -17.08
CA GLN A 42 -32.54 28.39 -16.56
C GLN A 42 -33.16 28.81 -15.21
N THR A 43 -34.19 28.13 -14.71
CA THR A 43 -34.88 28.55 -13.48
C THR A 43 -34.52 27.75 -12.22
N ILE A 44 -33.83 26.60 -12.34
CA ILE A 44 -33.48 25.76 -11.18
C ILE A 44 -31.99 25.87 -10.78
N THR A 45 -31.14 26.45 -11.64
CA THR A 45 -29.69 26.65 -11.38
C THR A 45 -29.26 28.11 -11.18
N ARG A 46 -30.15 29.10 -11.34
CA ARG A 46 -29.86 30.52 -11.12
C ARG A 46 -29.80 30.88 -9.63
N ALA A 47 -28.78 30.38 -8.93
CA ALA A 47 -28.32 31.03 -7.70
C ALA A 47 -27.34 32.19 -8.01
N GLN A 48 -26.74 32.20 -9.22
CA GLN A 48 -25.82 33.23 -9.69
C GLN A 48 -26.03 33.47 -11.19
N PRO A 49 -26.08 34.73 -11.66
CA PRO A 49 -26.14 35.03 -13.10
C PRO A 49 -24.90 34.47 -13.83
N ASN A 50 -25.08 34.08 -15.10
CA ASN A 50 -24.00 33.58 -15.95
C ASN A 50 -22.88 34.64 -16.04
N GLY A 51 -21.63 34.23 -16.27
CA GLY A 51 -20.48 35.16 -16.35
C GLY A 51 -20.69 36.28 -17.37
N TYR A 52 -21.32 35.97 -18.52
CA TYR A 52 -21.69 36.97 -19.52
C TYR A 52 -22.86 37.86 -19.09
N GLU A 53 -23.87 37.32 -18.42
CA GLU A 53 -25.00 38.11 -17.90
C GLU A 53 -24.55 39.07 -16.78
N LYS A 54 -23.65 38.61 -15.89
CA LYS A 54 -22.99 39.47 -14.91
C LYS A 54 -22.18 40.56 -15.58
N TRP A 55 -21.48 40.22 -16.66
CA TRP A 55 -20.70 41.19 -17.40
C TRP A 55 -21.62 42.25 -18.01
N ASP A 56 -22.65 41.86 -18.76
CA ASP A 56 -23.62 42.80 -19.33
C ASP A 56 -24.33 43.64 -18.25
N GLN A 57 -24.67 43.06 -17.10
CA GLN A 57 -25.19 43.79 -15.94
C GLN A 57 -24.18 44.82 -15.41
N GLU A 58 -22.94 44.42 -15.17
CA GLU A 58 -21.87 45.33 -14.71
C GLU A 58 -21.58 46.47 -15.72
N TRP A 59 -21.72 46.21 -17.02
CA TRP A 59 -21.58 47.23 -18.07
C TRP A 59 -22.76 48.20 -18.07
N ASN A 60 -23.98 47.70 -17.95
CA ASN A 60 -25.18 48.51 -17.85
C ASN A 60 -25.23 49.34 -16.55
N ASP A 61 -24.71 48.77 -15.46
CA ASP A 61 -24.63 49.42 -14.14
C ASP A 61 -23.46 50.42 -14.05
N SER A 62 -22.54 50.42 -15.02
CA SER A 62 -21.48 51.41 -15.05
C SER A 62 -22.09 52.80 -15.30
N HIS A 63 -21.87 53.74 -14.38
CA HIS A 63 -22.33 55.14 -14.50
C HIS A 63 -21.59 55.96 -15.57
N LEU A 64 -20.92 55.30 -16.52
CA LEU A 64 -20.24 55.95 -17.62
C LEU A 64 -21.24 56.21 -18.74
N PRO A 65 -21.25 57.43 -19.33
CA PRO A 65 -21.96 57.69 -20.58
C PRO A 65 -21.66 56.63 -21.62
N SER A 66 -22.68 56.17 -22.35
CA SER A 66 -22.56 55.07 -23.33
C SER A 66 -21.48 55.34 -24.39
N GLU A 67 -21.21 56.61 -24.68
CA GLU A 67 -20.18 57.06 -25.60
C GLU A 67 -18.77 56.76 -25.07
N LEU A 68 -18.55 56.90 -23.76
CA LEU A 68 -17.26 56.64 -23.12
C LEU A 68 -16.98 55.15 -22.91
N GLN A 69 -18.03 54.32 -22.91
CA GLN A 69 -17.91 52.87 -22.76
C GLN A 69 -17.14 52.21 -23.91
N PHE A 70 -17.28 52.72 -25.14
CA PHE A 70 -16.54 52.22 -26.30
C PHE A 70 -15.04 52.55 -26.26
N PHE A 71 -14.64 53.55 -25.48
CA PHE A 71 -13.24 53.97 -25.33
C PHE A 71 -12.50 53.24 -24.20
N ASP A 72 -13.17 52.35 -23.47
CA ASP A 72 -12.50 51.47 -22.51
C ASP A 72 -11.71 50.37 -23.23
N THR A 73 -10.44 50.65 -23.49
CA THR A 73 -9.50 49.75 -24.17
C THR A 73 -9.22 48.47 -23.39
N SER A 74 -9.38 48.49 -22.07
CA SER A 74 -9.03 47.34 -21.23
C SER A 74 -10.01 46.19 -21.38
N ARG A 75 -11.31 46.49 -21.63
CA ARG A 75 -12.43 45.54 -21.66
C ARG A 75 -12.46 44.56 -20.47
N LEU A 76 -11.75 44.87 -19.40
CA LEU A 76 -11.66 43.98 -18.24
C LEU A 76 -12.94 44.13 -17.40
N PRO A 77 -13.48 43.01 -16.88
CA PRO A 77 -14.50 43.04 -15.82
C PRO A 77 -14.08 43.93 -14.65
N THR A 78 -15.06 44.52 -13.97
CA THR A 78 -14.85 45.49 -12.87
C THR A 78 -13.96 44.93 -11.77
N HIS A 79 -14.18 43.66 -11.39
CA HIS A 79 -13.40 42.99 -10.36
C HIS A 79 -11.93 42.73 -10.75
N LEU A 80 -11.60 42.62 -12.04
CA LEU A 80 -10.21 42.49 -12.49
C LEU A 80 -9.51 43.85 -12.54
N LYS A 81 -10.23 44.91 -12.94
CA LYS A 81 -9.73 46.29 -12.83
C LYS A 81 -9.46 46.68 -11.39
N ALA A 82 -10.33 46.27 -10.47
CA ALA A 82 -10.15 46.49 -9.04
C ALA A 82 -8.92 45.73 -8.48
N ARG A 83 -8.47 44.65 -9.14
CA ARG A 83 -7.22 43.98 -8.77
C ARG A 83 -5.99 44.73 -9.30
N SER A 84 -6.01 45.22 -10.54
CA SER A 84 -4.84 45.94 -11.07
C SER A 84 -4.61 47.27 -10.34
N ASN A 85 -5.69 47.99 -10.03
CA ASN A 85 -5.66 49.24 -9.28
C ASN A 85 -6.60 49.15 -8.07
N PRO A 86 -6.15 48.57 -6.95
CA PRO A 86 -6.99 48.36 -5.79
C PRO A 86 -7.32 49.67 -5.07
N SER A 87 -8.62 49.91 -4.91
CA SER A 87 -9.15 50.96 -4.03
C SER A 87 -9.12 50.51 -2.57
N ARG A 88 -9.30 51.44 -1.62
CA ARG A 88 -9.37 51.13 -0.19
C ARG A 88 -10.50 50.12 0.12
N GLU A 89 -11.61 50.20 -0.60
CA GLU A 89 -12.75 49.29 -0.44
C GLU A 89 -12.46 47.86 -0.90
N PHE A 90 -11.48 47.67 -1.80
CA PHE A 90 -11.09 46.34 -2.28
C PHE A 90 -10.53 45.48 -1.15
N PHE A 91 -9.84 46.10 -0.18
CA PHE A 91 -9.25 45.42 0.97
C PHE A 91 -10.24 45.19 2.13
N ASN A 92 -11.49 45.61 2.00
CA ASN A 92 -12.50 45.36 3.02
C ASN A 92 -12.87 43.87 3.03
N ILE A 93 -12.70 43.26 4.19
CA ILE A 93 -13.00 41.84 4.43
C ILE A 93 -14.53 41.64 4.38
N LYS A 94 -15.01 40.82 3.44
CA LYS A 94 -16.44 40.51 3.23
C LYS A 94 -16.82 39.15 3.78
N SER A 95 -15.91 38.18 3.68
CA SER A 95 -16.17 36.78 4.07
C SER A 95 -15.36 36.37 5.30
N ARG A 96 -15.88 35.38 6.06
CA ARG A 96 -15.14 34.76 7.17
C ARG A 96 -13.79 34.18 6.72
N LYS A 97 -13.70 33.65 5.49
CA LYS A 97 -12.45 33.10 4.94
C LYS A 97 -11.38 34.16 4.70
N GLU A 98 -11.79 35.41 4.51
CA GLU A 98 -10.91 36.58 4.31
C GLU A 98 -10.46 37.19 5.65
N GLN A 99 -10.99 36.69 6.78
CA GLN A 99 -10.54 37.11 8.11
C GLN A 99 -9.27 36.38 8.56
N THR A 100 -8.84 35.34 7.85
CA THR A 100 -7.65 34.56 8.23
C THR A 100 -6.37 35.36 8.02
N GLU A 101 -5.35 35.03 8.82
CA GLU A 101 -4.02 35.64 8.70
C GLU A 101 -3.36 35.29 7.38
N ASP A 102 -3.52 34.07 6.89
CA ASP A 102 -3.02 33.64 5.58
C ASP A 102 -3.54 34.52 4.44
N TYR A 103 -4.82 34.90 4.50
CA TYR A 103 -5.39 35.81 3.50
C TYR A 103 -4.75 37.20 3.57
N ARG A 104 -4.50 37.71 4.78
CA ARG A 104 -3.80 38.98 4.98
C ARG A 104 -2.35 38.91 4.48
N ARG A 105 -1.63 37.84 4.81
CA ARG A 105 -0.26 37.58 4.33
C ARG A 105 -0.21 37.55 2.80
N ARG A 106 -1.19 36.88 2.18
CA ARG A 106 -1.35 36.86 0.72
C ARG A 106 -1.61 38.24 0.13
N LEU A 107 -2.54 39.02 0.70
CA LEU A 107 -2.83 40.38 0.24
C LEU A 107 -1.59 41.28 0.32
N PHE A 108 -0.81 41.16 1.38
CA PHE A 108 0.45 41.90 1.49
C PHE A 108 1.47 41.44 0.45
N GLY A 109 1.57 40.14 0.16
CA GLY A 109 2.43 39.62 -0.91
C GLY A 109 2.05 40.14 -2.30
N GLU A 110 0.76 40.25 -2.60
CA GLU A 110 0.26 40.71 -3.89
C GLU A 110 0.32 42.25 -4.04
N TYR A 111 -0.05 43.01 -3.01
CA TYR A 111 -0.27 44.46 -3.10
C TYR A 111 0.71 45.30 -2.26
N GLY A 112 1.55 44.66 -1.45
CA GLY A 112 2.50 45.33 -0.55
C GLY A 112 1.78 46.26 0.44
N PHE A 113 2.41 47.40 0.73
CA PHE A 113 1.90 48.41 1.65
C PHE A 113 0.56 49.04 1.24
N LYS A 114 0.16 48.93 -0.05
CA LYS A 114 -1.16 49.42 -0.50
C LYS A 114 -2.31 48.68 0.19
N SER A 115 -2.08 47.44 0.62
CA SER A 115 -3.05 46.64 1.37
C SER A 115 -3.38 47.20 2.76
N GLY A 116 -2.56 48.10 3.31
CA GLY A 116 -2.73 48.64 4.67
C GLY A 116 -2.50 47.63 5.79
N ILE A 117 -1.94 46.46 5.47
CA ILE A 117 -1.66 45.40 6.44
C ILE A 117 -0.34 45.71 7.14
N ASN A 118 -0.32 45.58 8.47
CA ASN A 118 0.90 45.75 9.26
C ASN A 118 1.87 44.57 8.96
N PRO A 119 3.12 44.83 8.53
CA PRO A 119 4.12 43.80 8.26
C PRO A 119 4.41 42.85 9.43
N ALA A 120 4.12 43.26 10.67
CA ALA A 120 4.30 42.40 11.85
C ALA A 120 3.47 41.09 11.75
N TYR A 121 2.27 41.15 11.16
CA TYR A 121 1.40 39.98 10.98
C TYR A 121 1.89 38.97 9.93
N LEU A 122 2.98 39.29 9.22
CA LEU A 122 3.58 38.37 8.26
C LEU A 122 4.38 37.28 8.95
N PHE A 123 4.89 37.57 10.14
CA PHE A 123 5.64 36.64 10.94
C PHE A 123 4.69 35.75 11.76
N MET A 124 5.24 34.63 12.21
CA MET A 124 4.54 33.70 13.09
C MET A 124 4.38 34.32 14.48
N ASP A 125 3.26 34.02 15.11
CA ASP A 125 3.04 34.39 16.50
C ASP A 125 3.95 33.57 17.43
N GLU A 126 4.27 34.11 18.61
CA GLU A 126 5.12 33.43 19.59
C GLU A 126 4.61 32.02 19.94
N LYS A 127 3.28 31.85 19.99
CA LYS A 127 2.63 30.55 20.23
C LYS A 127 2.87 29.56 19.11
N GLU A 128 2.79 30.02 17.86
CA GLU A 128 3.06 29.19 16.68
C GLU A 128 4.55 28.81 16.63
N VAL A 129 5.44 29.74 16.96
CA VAL A 129 6.89 29.49 17.05
C VAL A 129 7.19 28.42 18.12
N SER A 130 6.58 28.50 19.30
CA SER A 130 6.75 27.45 20.31
C SER A 130 6.22 26.10 19.84
N PHE A 131 5.07 26.07 19.18
CA PHE A 131 4.47 24.84 18.68
C PHE A 131 5.31 24.18 17.60
N GLU A 132 5.81 24.95 16.62
CA GLU A 132 6.69 24.41 15.58
C GLU A 132 8.01 23.90 16.17
N ARG A 133 8.61 24.59 17.15
CA ARG A 133 9.83 24.08 17.83
C ARG A 133 9.59 22.77 18.57
N GLU A 134 8.46 22.64 19.25
CA GLU A 134 8.09 21.38 19.94
C GLU A 134 7.85 20.26 18.94
N LYS A 135 7.18 20.56 17.82
CA LYS A 135 6.92 19.62 16.73
C LYS A 135 8.22 19.17 16.06
N GLU A 136 9.12 20.09 15.72
CA GLU A 136 10.45 19.78 15.18
C GLU A 136 11.22 18.87 16.14
N LYS A 137 11.26 19.22 17.44
CA LYS A 137 11.95 18.42 18.45
C LYS A 137 11.37 17.01 18.62
N LEU A 138 10.07 16.83 18.40
CA LEU A 138 9.39 15.54 18.55
C LEU A 138 9.53 14.66 17.30
N LEU A 139 9.47 15.25 16.11
CA LEU A 139 9.45 14.52 14.84
C LEU A 139 10.85 14.33 14.24
N GLU A 140 11.76 15.27 14.46
CA GLU A 140 13.07 15.28 13.84
C GLU A 140 14.15 14.95 14.87
N ASN A 141 14.95 13.92 14.56
CA ASN A 141 16.11 13.59 15.36
C ASN A 141 17.24 14.57 15.05
N PRO A 142 18.01 15.01 16.05
CA PRO A 142 19.19 15.83 15.81
C PRO A 142 20.20 15.08 14.95
N VAL A 143 20.89 15.82 14.08
CA VAL A 143 21.86 15.26 13.12
C VAL A 143 22.92 14.40 13.81
N VAL A 144 23.35 14.78 15.01
CA VAL A 144 24.35 14.06 15.81
C VAL A 144 23.86 12.65 16.18
N GLU A 145 22.60 12.51 16.58
CA GLU A 145 22.03 11.20 16.92
C GLU A 145 21.93 10.29 15.70
N ILE A 146 21.56 10.85 14.55
CA ILE A 146 21.49 10.11 13.28
C ILE A 146 22.88 9.59 12.88
N VAL A 147 23.91 10.43 13.02
CA VAL A 147 25.30 10.05 12.69
C VAL A 147 25.79 8.96 13.64
N ASN A 148 25.54 9.10 14.94
CA ASN A 148 25.95 8.10 15.94
C ASN A 148 25.24 6.77 15.71
N ALA A 149 23.93 6.78 15.46
CA ALA A 149 23.16 5.57 15.17
C ALA A 149 23.70 4.83 13.94
N LYS A 150 24.03 5.55 12.87
CA LYS A 150 24.65 4.96 11.67
C LYS A 150 26.00 4.33 11.96
N GLN A 151 26.86 5.01 12.74
CA GLN A 151 28.16 4.46 13.13
C GLN A 151 28.01 3.18 13.96
N GLU A 152 27.03 3.13 14.88
CA GLU A 152 26.75 1.93 15.66
C GLU A 152 26.25 0.77 14.79
N GLU A 153 25.39 1.04 13.81
CA GLU A 153 24.90 0.05 12.85
C GLU A 153 26.04 -0.50 11.98
N GLU A 154 26.93 0.36 11.48
CA GLU A 154 28.12 -0.04 10.72
C GLU A 154 29.05 -0.94 11.56
N ILE A 155 29.25 -0.61 12.83
CA ILE A 155 30.07 -1.43 13.74
C ILE A 155 29.40 -2.79 13.99
N LYS A 156 28.08 -2.83 14.21
CA LYS A 156 27.34 -4.07 14.46
C LYS A 156 27.38 -4.99 13.24
N THR A 157 27.03 -4.46 12.07
CA THR A 157 27.06 -5.21 10.80
C THR A 157 28.45 -5.73 10.47
N ARG A 158 29.50 -4.94 10.74
CA ARG A 158 30.89 -5.39 10.58
C ARG A 158 31.20 -6.58 11.49
N LYS A 159 30.83 -6.53 12.77
CA LYS A 159 31.05 -7.63 13.71
C LYS A 159 30.32 -8.90 13.29
N GLU A 160 29.05 -8.79 12.91
CA GLU A 160 28.24 -9.92 12.43
C GLU A 160 28.86 -10.57 11.19
N ASN A 161 29.35 -9.76 10.24
CA ASN A 161 30.04 -10.25 9.05
C ASN A 161 31.35 -10.95 9.41
N GLU A 162 32.14 -10.40 10.33
CA GLU A 162 33.38 -11.02 10.80
C GLU A 162 33.10 -12.38 11.46
N GLU A 163 32.07 -12.47 12.31
CA GLU A 163 31.63 -13.72 12.94
C GLU A 163 31.17 -14.76 11.91
N LEU A 164 30.35 -14.36 10.95
CA LEU A 164 29.87 -15.22 9.87
C LEU A 164 31.04 -15.75 9.03
N MET A 165 32.00 -14.88 8.70
CA MET A 165 33.19 -15.29 7.95
C MET A 165 34.06 -16.29 8.73
N LEU A 166 34.18 -16.13 10.06
CA LEU A 166 34.86 -17.10 10.91
C LEU A 166 34.14 -18.45 10.94
N GLN A 167 32.81 -18.46 10.99
CA GLN A 167 32.01 -19.69 10.94
C GLN A 167 32.16 -20.40 9.58
N ILE A 168 32.09 -19.66 8.47
CA ILE A 168 32.30 -20.21 7.12
C ILE A 168 33.69 -20.85 7.03
N LYS A 169 34.74 -20.18 7.50
CA LYS A 169 36.10 -20.74 7.49
C LYS A 169 36.19 -22.07 8.25
N LYS A 170 35.65 -22.13 9.47
CA LYS A 170 35.61 -23.37 10.27
C LYS A 170 34.83 -24.50 9.58
N ASN A 171 33.75 -24.16 8.87
CA ASN A 171 32.98 -25.15 8.13
C ASN A 171 33.76 -25.65 6.90
N LEU A 172 34.40 -24.75 6.15
CA LEU A 172 35.25 -25.09 5.00
C LEU A 172 36.43 -25.99 5.40
N GLU A 173 37.03 -25.77 6.57
CA GLU A 173 38.07 -26.66 7.11
C GLU A 173 37.58 -28.10 7.34
N LYS A 174 36.31 -28.27 7.72
CA LYS A 174 35.68 -29.59 7.95
C LYS A 174 35.15 -30.26 6.68
N MET A 175 34.91 -29.50 5.62
CA MET A 175 34.40 -30.01 4.34
C MET A 175 35.20 -31.19 3.75
N PRO A 176 36.54 -31.18 3.68
CA PRO A 176 37.28 -32.29 3.05
C PRO A 176 37.07 -33.62 3.76
N GLU A 177 36.94 -33.63 5.09
CA GLU A 177 36.64 -34.85 5.84
C GLU A 177 35.22 -35.36 5.57
N LEU A 178 34.25 -34.45 5.49
CA LEU A 178 32.86 -34.78 5.17
C LEU A 178 32.74 -35.34 3.75
N LEU A 179 33.44 -34.76 2.77
CA LEU A 179 33.48 -35.27 1.40
C LEU A 179 34.07 -36.68 1.34
N LYS A 180 35.18 -36.95 2.05
CA LYS A 180 35.75 -38.30 2.13
C LYS A 180 34.75 -39.31 2.69
N LYS A 181 34.03 -38.95 3.76
CA LYS A 181 32.99 -39.80 4.35
C LYS A 181 31.84 -40.05 3.37
N TYR A 182 31.41 -39.01 2.66
CA TYR A 182 30.35 -39.10 1.65
C TYR A 182 30.73 -40.06 0.52
N TYR A 183 31.89 -39.86 -0.13
CA TYR A 183 32.34 -40.73 -1.21
C TYR A 183 32.57 -42.18 -0.75
N ALA A 184 33.08 -42.38 0.46
CA ALA A 184 33.21 -43.72 1.03
C ALA A 184 31.85 -44.39 1.25
N GLN A 185 30.84 -43.63 1.67
CA GLN A 185 29.48 -44.14 1.84
C GLN A 185 28.82 -44.44 0.50
N GLU A 186 29.02 -43.58 -0.50
CA GLU A 186 28.53 -43.77 -1.87
C GLU A 186 29.12 -45.05 -2.50
N ALA A 187 30.44 -45.26 -2.38
CA ALA A 187 31.11 -46.47 -2.84
C ALA A 187 30.60 -47.74 -2.12
N LYS A 188 30.37 -47.67 -0.81
CA LYS A 188 29.76 -48.80 -0.08
C LYS A 188 28.34 -49.10 -0.57
N GLN A 189 27.56 -48.05 -0.86
CA GLN A 189 26.20 -48.21 -1.38
C GLN A 189 26.20 -48.79 -2.79
N SER A 190 27.13 -48.39 -3.67
CA SER A 190 27.20 -48.92 -5.03
C SER A 190 27.58 -50.41 -5.01
N VAL A 191 28.58 -50.81 -4.23
CA VAL A 191 28.94 -52.23 -4.05
C VAL A 191 27.77 -53.02 -3.47
N ALA A 192 27.09 -52.50 -2.45
CA ALA A 192 25.94 -53.17 -1.87
C ALA A 192 24.76 -53.30 -2.85
N LYS A 193 24.60 -52.38 -3.81
CA LYS A 193 23.60 -52.48 -4.88
C LYS A 193 23.96 -53.59 -5.86
N VAL A 194 25.21 -53.65 -6.32
CA VAL A 194 25.70 -54.70 -7.24
C VAL A 194 25.57 -56.08 -6.59
N GLU A 195 26.00 -56.25 -5.35
CA GLU A 195 25.83 -57.53 -4.66
C GLU A 195 24.36 -57.94 -4.50
N LYS A 196 23.45 -56.97 -4.31
CA LYS A 196 22.02 -57.26 -4.21
C LYS A 196 21.44 -57.68 -5.56
N THR A 197 21.86 -57.04 -6.65
CA THR A 197 21.43 -57.44 -8.01
C THR A 197 21.94 -58.82 -8.33
N ASP A 198 23.20 -59.13 -8.02
CA ASP A 198 23.79 -60.45 -8.29
C ASP A 198 23.09 -61.55 -7.48
N LYS A 199 22.86 -61.33 -6.19
CA LYS A 199 22.11 -62.26 -5.34
C LYS A 199 20.68 -62.47 -5.84
N MET A 200 20.04 -61.44 -6.37
CA MET A 200 18.69 -61.55 -6.95
C MET A 200 18.70 -62.30 -8.29
N ASN A 201 19.71 -62.09 -9.13
CA ASN A 201 19.87 -62.82 -10.39
C ASN A 201 20.09 -64.31 -10.13
N MET A 202 20.95 -64.67 -9.17
CA MET A 202 21.14 -66.07 -8.75
C MET A 202 19.83 -66.72 -8.28
N LEU A 203 19.03 -66.01 -7.46
CA LEU A 203 17.73 -66.51 -6.99
C LEU A 203 16.73 -66.69 -8.14
N LEU A 204 16.76 -65.82 -9.15
CA LEU A 204 15.91 -65.93 -10.33
C LEU A 204 16.32 -67.10 -11.24
N GLU A 205 17.61 -67.38 -11.37
CA GLU A 205 18.12 -68.54 -12.10
C GLU A 205 17.72 -69.85 -11.42
N GLU A 206 17.89 -69.96 -10.11
CA GLU A 206 17.47 -71.14 -9.36
C GLU A 206 15.95 -71.34 -9.37
N ALA A 207 15.19 -70.24 -9.30
CA ALA A 207 13.74 -70.30 -9.47
C ALA A 207 13.35 -70.77 -10.89
N ARG A 208 14.10 -70.37 -11.92
CA ARG A 208 13.91 -70.87 -13.29
C ARG A 208 14.19 -72.36 -13.37
N ASP A 209 15.25 -72.85 -12.75
CA ASP A 209 15.58 -74.28 -12.76
C ASP A 209 14.51 -75.12 -12.04
N ARG A 210 13.93 -74.61 -10.95
CA ARG A 210 12.88 -75.31 -10.19
C ARG A 210 11.49 -75.24 -10.81
N PHE A 211 11.13 -74.10 -11.42
CA PHE A 211 9.76 -73.86 -11.93
C PHE A 211 9.65 -73.93 -13.46
N GLY A 212 10.77 -73.90 -14.18
CA GLY A 212 10.83 -73.97 -15.66
C GLY A 212 10.63 -72.64 -16.38
N TYR A 213 10.36 -71.54 -15.67
CA TYR A 213 10.19 -70.18 -16.21
C TYR A 213 10.67 -69.14 -15.19
N TYR A 214 10.85 -67.89 -15.61
CA TYR A 214 11.20 -66.79 -14.69
C TYR A 214 9.95 -66.27 -13.96
N PRO A 215 9.81 -66.50 -12.64
CA PRO A 215 8.67 -66.00 -11.89
C PRO A 215 8.78 -64.49 -11.62
N HIS A 216 7.65 -63.83 -11.40
CA HIS A 216 7.64 -62.43 -11.02
C HIS A 216 8.04 -62.26 -9.55
N LYS A 217 8.66 -61.12 -9.19
CA LYS A 217 9.20 -60.87 -7.83
C LYS A 217 8.15 -60.96 -6.71
N ASN A 218 6.90 -60.70 -7.05
CA ASN A 218 5.78 -60.67 -6.11
C ASN A 218 5.00 -62.00 -6.07
N ASP A 219 5.43 -63.01 -6.84
CA ASP A 219 4.70 -64.28 -6.89
C ASP A 219 4.86 -65.05 -5.57
N PRO A 220 3.76 -65.62 -5.03
CA PRO A 220 3.80 -66.30 -3.73
C PRO A 220 4.71 -67.53 -3.74
N LYS A 221 4.94 -68.15 -4.90
CA LYS A 221 5.88 -69.27 -5.06
C LYS A 221 7.34 -68.83 -4.98
N PHE A 222 7.65 -67.66 -5.56
CA PHE A 222 9.00 -67.09 -5.50
C PHE A 222 9.33 -66.60 -4.08
N LEU A 223 8.36 -65.98 -3.39
CA LEU A 223 8.52 -65.55 -2.00
C LEU A 223 8.86 -66.72 -1.07
N LYS A 224 8.16 -67.87 -1.20
CA LYS A 224 8.49 -69.09 -0.45
C LYS A 224 9.90 -69.61 -0.73
N LEU A 225 10.33 -69.57 -1.99
CA LEU A 225 11.70 -69.97 -2.37
C LEU A 225 12.76 -69.05 -1.76
N VAL A 226 12.51 -67.74 -1.74
CA VAL A 226 13.39 -66.76 -1.08
C VAL A 226 13.45 -66.99 0.43
N GLU A 227 12.32 -67.32 1.07
CA GLU A 227 12.25 -67.67 2.49
C GLU A 227 13.08 -68.91 2.80
N GLU A 228 12.89 -70.00 2.05
CA GLU A 228 13.67 -71.25 2.15
C GLU A 228 15.18 -70.97 2.02
N PHE A 229 15.58 -70.18 1.02
CA PHE A 229 16.98 -69.81 0.81
C PHE A 229 17.57 -68.97 1.96
N SER A 230 16.73 -68.11 2.56
CA SER A 230 17.11 -67.31 3.71
C SER A 230 17.30 -68.16 4.97
N GLU A 231 16.46 -69.17 5.18
CA GLU A 231 16.54 -70.10 6.30
C GLU A 231 17.76 -71.01 6.20
N GLN A 232 18.03 -71.57 5.02
CA GLN A 232 19.23 -72.35 4.75
C GLN A 232 20.51 -71.54 4.98
N LYS A 233 20.56 -70.28 4.52
CA LYS A 233 21.70 -69.38 4.80
C LYS A 233 21.84 -69.05 6.29
N LYS A 234 20.74 -68.88 7.03
CA LYS A 234 20.77 -68.65 8.49
C LYS A 234 21.29 -69.87 9.25
N LEU A 235 20.84 -71.07 8.90
CA LEU A 235 21.30 -72.33 9.48
C LEU A 235 22.79 -72.57 9.21
N GLY A 236 23.23 -72.34 7.97
CA GLY A 236 24.65 -72.45 7.60
C GLY A 236 25.55 -71.44 8.32
N ARG A 237 25.05 -70.22 8.60
CA ARG A 237 25.79 -69.22 9.41
C ARG A 237 25.92 -69.63 10.88
N LYS A 238 24.88 -70.22 11.47
CA LYS A 238 24.91 -70.73 12.85
C LYS A 238 25.92 -71.89 12.98
N GLN A 239 25.87 -72.86 12.08
CA GLN A 239 26.80 -73.99 12.07
C GLN A 239 28.26 -73.60 11.84
N LYS A 240 28.54 -72.54 11.06
CA LYS A 240 29.90 -72.00 10.89
C LYS A 240 30.40 -71.25 12.13
N LYS A 241 29.49 -70.65 12.91
CA LYS A 241 29.81 -69.96 14.16
C LYS A 241 30.09 -70.95 15.29
N ASP A 242 29.36 -72.06 15.37
CA ASP A 242 29.54 -73.12 16.37
C ASP A 242 30.81 -73.96 16.13
N LYS A 243 31.37 -73.94 14.91
CA LYS A 243 32.63 -74.61 14.55
C LYS A 243 33.89 -73.73 14.69
N SER A 244 33.73 -72.43 14.98
CA SER A 244 34.85 -71.49 15.16
C SER A 244 35.04 -71.04 16.62
N VAL A 245 34.36 -71.71 17.56
CA VAL A 245 34.60 -71.68 19.01
C VAL A 245 35.30 -72.97 19.38
#